data_AF-A0A2V8UJL6-F1
#
_entry.id   AF-A0A2V8UJL6-F1
#
_cell.length_a   1.000
_cell.length_b   1.000
_cell.length_c   1.000
_cell.angle_alpha   90.00
_cell.angle_beta   90.00
_cell.angle_gamma   90.00
#
_symmetry.space_group_name_H-M   'P 1'
#
loop_
_entity.id
_entity.type
_entity.pdbx_description
1 polymer ?
#
loop_
_entity_poly.entity_id
_entity_poly.type
_entity_poly.pdbx_seq_one_letter_code
_entity_poly.pdbx_strand_id
1 'polypeptide(L)'
;MDWIGPSSAGSSSPTSAPIPVPVPRNRFAADPQILGRVISLNRHAFTVVGVAPGHFSGMVNNARVWVPYTMQSQLVSGGDLFEQTSTQWLIAEGRLKSGYSRSGAQAELNVIARQQDRFQPGRRTTLLVTNGSMMEEPSLRAQSILAVLLWMGALTLLMLIACANVTTLLLSRAATRRREVAIRLSLGASRTRLLRMLLTESLILAATAGALSVYLAYAVPELVNRMMLAEPVSFPMTPDLRVFAYLAGLTFVAGLFAGLAPAMESLKLDLTASLKGLESWLGSATGKWRAMS
;
A
#
# COMPACT_ATOMS: atom_id res chain seq x y z
N MET A 1 -12.67 -24.82 -0.21
CA MET A 1 -12.07 -24.81 1.14
C MET A 1 -13.24 -24.96 2.07
N ASP A 2 -13.57 -26.23 2.29
CA ASP A 2 -14.84 -26.66 2.83
C ASP A 2 -14.64 -26.87 4.32
N TRP A 3 -14.91 -25.81 5.09
CA TRP A 3 -15.14 -25.96 6.51
C TRP A 3 -16.66 -26.02 6.70
N ILE A 4 -17.16 -27.25 6.82
CA ILE A 4 -18.54 -27.53 7.23
C ILE A 4 -18.53 -27.48 8.76
N GLY A 5 -19.25 -26.52 9.34
CA GLY A 5 -19.44 -26.43 10.78
C GLY A 5 -20.09 -27.69 11.36
N PRO A 6 -20.08 -27.88 12.69
CA PRO A 6 -20.47 -29.14 13.31
C PRO A 6 -21.98 -29.36 13.15
N SER A 7 -22.38 -30.13 12.14
CA SER A 7 -23.74 -30.59 11.91
C SER A 7 -24.12 -31.82 12.75
N SER A 8 -23.33 -32.18 13.77
CA SER A 8 -23.64 -33.29 14.68
C SER A 8 -22.97 -33.13 16.05
N ALA A 9 -23.41 -32.15 16.83
CA ALA A 9 -23.22 -32.21 18.28
C ALA A 9 -24.50 -32.75 18.89
N GLY A 10 -24.57 -34.08 19.00
CA GLY A 10 -25.56 -34.77 19.80
C GLY A 10 -25.48 -34.31 21.26
N SER A 11 -26.63 -34.31 21.92
CA SER A 11 -26.81 -33.98 23.32
C SER A 11 -25.93 -34.84 24.24
N SER A 12 -24.77 -34.33 24.66
CA SER A 12 -24.06 -34.87 25.82
C SER A 12 -23.22 -33.79 26.50
N SER A 13 -23.64 -33.44 27.73
CA SER A 13 -22.93 -32.75 28.81
C SER A 13 -22.45 -31.30 28.57
N PRO A 14 -22.73 -30.33 29.47
CA PRO A 14 -22.48 -28.89 29.21
C PRO A 14 -21.02 -28.45 29.26
N THR A 15 -20.07 -29.35 29.53
CA THR A 15 -18.74 -28.97 30.05
C THR A 15 -17.58 -29.12 29.06
N SER A 16 -17.84 -29.52 27.81
CA SER A 16 -16.78 -29.68 26.82
C SER A 16 -17.19 -29.15 25.44
N ALA A 17 -16.87 -27.88 25.19
CA ALA A 17 -17.00 -27.29 23.87
C ALA A 17 -15.84 -27.73 22.97
N PRO A 18 -16.12 -28.12 21.71
CA PRO A 18 -15.08 -28.24 20.71
C PRO A 18 -14.43 -26.89 20.40
N ILE A 19 -13.19 -26.69 20.82
CA ILE A 19 -12.36 -25.55 20.40
C ILE A 19 -11.40 -25.95 19.28
N PRO A 20 -11.53 -25.36 18.08
CA PRO A 20 -10.41 -25.26 17.16
C PRO A 20 -9.41 -24.19 17.63
N VAL A 21 -8.11 -24.53 17.70
CA VAL A 21 -7.04 -23.60 18.10
C VAL A 21 -6.15 -23.33 16.87
N PRO A 22 -5.95 -22.06 16.43
CA PRO A 22 -4.86 -21.65 15.56
C PRO A 22 -3.58 -21.74 16.35
N VAL A 23 -2.60 -22.37 15.75
CA VAL A 23 -1.32 -22.52 16.41
C VAL A 23 -0.24 -21.83 15.57
N PRO A 24 0.31 -20.70 16.06
CA PRO A 24 1.59 -20.23 15.59
C PRO A 24 2.64 -21.30 15.95
N ARG A 25 3.59 -21.55 15.04
CA ARG A 25 4.65 -22.57 15.17
C ARG A 25 5.42 -22.58 16.51
N ASN A 26 5.33 -21.53 17.32
CA ASN A 26 6.21 -21.31 18.46
C ASN A 26 5.68 -21.76 19.84
N ARG A 27 4.44 -22.26 20.00
CA ARG A 27 3.97 -22.65 21.36
C ARG A 27 3.14 -23.93 21.49
N PHE A 28 2.30 -24.29 20.52
CA PHE A 28 1.42 -25.47 20.64
C PHE A 28 1.56 -26.50 19.51
N ALA A 29 2.31 -26.18 18.43
CA ALA A 29 2.43 -27.03 17.22
C ALA A 29 3.59 -28.02 17.31
N ALA A 30 4.31 -28.01 18.42
CA ALA A 30 5.37 -28.97 18.70
C ALA A 30 4.87 -30.20 19.49
N ASP A 31 3.63 -30.16 20.03
CA ASP A 31 3.08 -31.26 20.82
C ASP A 31 1.97 -31.99 20.02
N PRO A 32 2.27 -33.14 19.38
CA PRO A 32 1.28 -33.94 18.67
C PRO A 32 0.17 -34.50 19.58
N GLN A 33 0.27 -34.33 20.91
CA GLN A 33 -0.73 -34.79 21.88
C GLN A 33 -1.70 -33.69 22.36
N ILE A 34 -1.81 -32.55 21.66
CA ILE A 34 -2.67 -31.46 22.13
C ILE A 34 -4.18 -31.76 22.01
N LEU A 35 -4.57 -32.65 21.09
CA LEU A 35 -5.97 -33.06 20.92
C LEU A 35 -6.46 -33.77 22.19
N GLY A 36 -7.66 -33.40 22.66
CA GLY A 36 -8.26 -33.94 23.88
C GLY A 36 -7.76 -33.32 25.18
N ARG A 37 -6.75 -32.43 25.15
CA ARG A 37 -6.31 -31.72 26.35
C ARG A 37 -7.31 -30.64 26.75
N VAL A 38 -7.41 -30.43 28.05
CA VAL A 38 -8.20 -29.35 28.65
C VAL A 38 -7.33 -28.10 28.82
N ILE A 39 -7.79 -26.99 28.27
CA ILE A 39 -7.23 -25.65 28.47
C ILE A 39 -8.20 -24.79 29.27
N SER A 40 -7.68 -23.86 30.06
CA SER A 40 -8.50 -22.89 30.79
C SER A 40 -8.51 -21.55 30.04
N LEU A 41 -9.70 -21.07 29.70
CA LEU A 41 -9.93 -19.75 29.11
C LEU A 41 -10.89 -18.99 30.02
N ASN A 42 -10.51 -17.81 30.49
CA ASN A 42 -11.32 -17.02 31.43
C ASN A 42 -11.86 -17.83 32.63
N ARG A 43 -11.02 -18.74 33.18
CA ARG A 43 -11.35 -19.67 34.28
C ARG A 43 -12.36 -20.78 33.94
N HIS A 44 -12.70 -20.95 32.67
CA HIS A 44 -13.60 -21.99 32.18
C HIS A 44 -12.78 -23.07 31.45
N ALA A 45 -13.10 -24.33 31.72
CA ALA A 45 -12.41 -25.47 31.13
C ALA A 45 -12.96 -25.77 29.73
N PHE A 46 -12.07 -25.87 28.74
CA PHE A 46 -12.41 -26.22 27.38
C PHE A 46 -11.52 -27.33 26.85
N THR A 47 -12.09 -28.20 26.01
CA THR A 47 -11.33 -29.31 25.41
C THR A 47 -10.91 -28.95 23.99
N VAL A 48 -9.63 -29.15 23.68
CA VAL A 48 -9.11 -28.96 22.32
C VAL A 48 -9.57 -30.13 21.46
N VAL A 49 -10.34 -29.86 20.40
CA VAL A 49 -10.83 -30.91 19.48
C VAL A 49 -10.19 -30.85 18.10
N GLY A 50 -9.48 -29.76 17.79
CA GLY A 50 -8.91 -29.53 16.49
C GLY A 50 -7.87 -28.43 16.50
N VAL A 51 -6.94 -28.54 15.55
CA VAL A 51 -5.91 -27.54 15.32
C VAL A 51 -6.09 -27.03 13.90
N ALA A 52 -6.29 -25.72 13.75
CA ALA A 52 -6.35 -25.14 12.42
C ALA A 52 -4.94 -24.90 11.87
N PRO A 53 -4.78 -24.84 10.54
CA PRO A 53 -3.50 -24.50 9.93
C PRO A 53 -2.96 -23.17 10.46
N GLY A 54 -1.63 -23.04 10.61
CA GLY A 54 -1.03 -21.82 11.18
C GLY A 54 -1.23 -20.53 10.37
N HIS A 55 -1.73 -20.61 9.14
CA HIS A 55 -2.11 -19.47 8.30
C HIS A 55 -3.61 -19.14 8.39
N PHE A 56 -4.40 -19.91 9.13
CA PHE A 56 -5.81 -19.64 9.32
C PHE A 56 -5.95 -18.62 10.47
N SER A 57 -6.33 -17.40 10.13
CA SER A 57 -6.64 -16.32 11.08
C SER A 57 -8.15 -16.04 11.19
N GLY A 58 -8.95 -16.51 10.22
CA GLY A 58 -10.30 -15.98 10.02
C GLY A 58 -10.28 -14.48 9.68
N MET A 59 -11.35 -13.75 10.00
CA MET A 59 -11.40 -12.28 9.87
C MET A 59 -10.67 -11.52 10.99
N VAL A 60 -10.36 -12.17 12.10
CA VAL A 60 -9.73 -11.53 13.25
C VAL A 60 -8.23 -11.75 13.19
N ASN A 61 -7.48 -10.68 12.95
CA ASN A 61 -6.03 -10.73 13.02
C ASN A 61 -5.59 -11.22 14.41
N ASN A 62 -4.67 -12.19 14.42
CA ASN A 62 -4.09 -12.79 15.63
C ASN A 62 -5.08 -13.57 16.53
N ALA A 63 -6.22 -14.02 16.00
CA ALA A 63 -7.03 -15.00 16.73
C ALA A 63 -6.17 -16.23 17.05
N ARG A 64 -6.12 -16.60 18.34
CA ARG A 64 -5.32 -17.71 18.91
C ARG A 64 -6.14 -18.91 19.36
N VAL A 65 -7.47 -18.78 19.35
CA VAL A 65 -8.44 -19.79 19.77
C VAL A 65 -9.76 -19.44 19.08
N TRP A 66 -10.49 -20.43 18.54
CA TRP A 66 -11.89 -20.26 18.14
C TRP A 66 -12.79 -21.12 19.02
N VAL A 67 -13.86 -20.51 19.49
CA VAL A 67 -14.85 -21.16 20.36
C VAL A 67 -16.21 -21.02 19.68
N PRO A 68 -17.10 -22.02 19.80
CA PRO A 68 -18.47 -21.87 19.32
C PRO A 68 -19.10 -20.60 19.89
N TYR A 69 -19.70 -19.78 19.01
CA TYR A 69 -20.32 -18.51 19.38
C TYR A 69 -21.44 -18.69 20.43
N THR A 70 -22.01 -19.89 20.55
CA THR A 70 -22.98 -20.27 21.58
C THR A 70 -22.43 -20.23 23.01
N MET A 71 -21.10 -20.23 23.18
CA MET A 71 -20.44 -20.14 24.48
C MET A 71 -19.97 -18.73 24.83
N GLN A 72 -20.45 -17.72 24.10
CA GLN A 72 -20.02 -16.33 24.29
C GLN A 72 -20.21 -15.84 25.74
N SER A 73 -21.26 -16.29 26.45
CA SER A 73 -21.59 -15.85 27.81
C SER A 73 -20.55 -16.27 28.85
N GLN A 74 -19.76 -17.30 28.55
CA GLN A 74 -18.66 -17.78 29.40
C GLN A 74 -17.34 -17.03 29.14
N LEU A 75 -17.24 -16.33 28.01
CA LEU A 75 -16.01 -15.70 27.54
C LEU A 75 -16.07 -14.17 27.57
N VAL A 76 -17.25 -13.58 27.37
CA VAL A 76 -17.46 -12.13 27.31
C VAL A 76 -18.10 -11.66 28.60
N SER A 77 -17.46 -10.71 29.27
CA SER A 77 -18.05 -10.03 30.42
C SER A 77 -19.14 -9.08 29.93
N GLY A 78 -20.38 -9.23 30.43
CA GLY A 78 -21.50 -8.37 30.01
C GLY A 78 -22.88 -9.05 29.92
N GLY A 79 -22.98 -10.33 30.29
CA GLY A 79 -24.23 -11.09 30.23
C GLY A 79 -24.40 -11.85 28.91
N ASP A 80 -25.58 -12.45 28.70
CA ASP A 80 -25.85 -13.21 27.48
C ASP A 80 -26.12 -12.26 26.29
N LEU A 81 -25.18 -12.19 25.33
CA LEU A 81 -25.34 -11.44 24.09
C LEU A 81 -26.53 -11.91 23.24
N PHE A 82 -27.05 -13.13 23.41
CA PHE A 82 -28.29 -13.56 22.75
C PHE A 82 -29.52 -12.83 23.27
N GLU A 83 -29.50 -12.33 24.50
CA GLU A 83 -30.59 -11.54 25.09
C GLU A 83 -30.51 -10.06 24.67
N GLN A 84 -29.35 -9.60 24.18
CA GLN A 84 -29.14 -8.22 23.75
C GLN A 84 -29.63 -8.00 22.32
N THR A 85 -30.92 -7.70 22.16
CA THR A 85 -31.58 -7.56 20.85
C THR A 85 -31.11 -6.36 20.01
N SER A 86 -30.50 -5.34 20.63
CA SER A 86 -30.01 -4.12 19.97
C SER A 86 -28.51 -4.13 19.67
N THR A 87 -27.75 -5.11 20.19
CA THR A 87 -26.30 -5.16 20.03
C THR A 87 -25.94 -5.97 18.78
N GLN A 88 -25.20 -5.37 17.85
CA GLN A 88 -24.60 -6.09 16.72
C GLN A 88 -23.27 -6.70 17.16
N TRP A 89 -23.33 -7.90 17.74
CA TRP A 89 -22.15 -8.57 18.30
C TRP A 89 -21.61 -9.72 17.43
N LEU A 90 -22.42 -10.24 16.50
CA LEU A 90 -22.05 -11.37 15.64
C LEU A 90 -21.88 -10.91 14.20
N ILE A 91 -20.72 -11.22 13.62
CA ILE A 91 -20.46 -11.09 12.18
C ILE A 91 -20.71 -12.46 11.55
N ALA A 92 -21.58 -12.49 10.54
CA ALA A 92 -21.89 -13.72 9.81
C ALA A 92 -21.15 -13.73 8.48
N GLU A 93 -20.42 -14.82 8.23
CA GLU A 93 -19.70 -15.05 6.99
C GLU A 93 -20.28 -16.27 6.27
N GLY A 94 -20.31 -16.21 4.94
CA GLY A 94 -20.86 -17.28 4.13
C GLY A 94 -20.20 -17.36 2.77
N ARG A 95 -20.10 -18.58 2.23
CA ARG A 95 -19.65 -18.82 0.86
C ARG A 95 -20.87 -18.86 -0.06
N LEU A 96 -20.87 -17.98 -1.06
CA LEU A 96 -21.89 -18.00 -2.10
C LEU A 96 -21.73 -19.26 -2.97
N LYS A 97 -22.83 -19.97 -3.21
CA LYS A 97 -22.86 -21.13 -4.11
C LYS A 97 -22.50 -20.71 -5.54
N SER A 98 -21.84 -21.60 -6.28
CA SER A 98 -21.53 -21.34 -7.70
C SER A 98 -22.80 -21.05 -8.50
N GLY A 99 -22.72 -20.06 -9.39
CA GLY A 99 -23.86 -19.62 -10.22
C GLY A 99 -24.76 -18.57 -9.58
N TYR A 100 -24.58 -18.23 -8.31
CA TYR A 100 -25.33 -17.15 -7.65
C TYR A 100 -24.57 -15.83 -7.68
N SER A 101 -25.30 -14.71 -7.71
CA SER A 101 -24.74 -13.37 -7.72
C SER A 101 -24.82 -12.72 -6.33
N ARG A 102 -23.85 -11.83 -6.02
CA ARG A 102 -23.86 -11.04 -4.78
C ARG A 102 -25.11 -10.17 -4.66
N SER A 103 -25.56 -9.58 -5.77
CA SER A 103 -26.78 -8.78 -5.81
C SER A 103 -28.03 -9.62 -5.50
N GLY A 104 -28.07 -10.88 -5.97
CA GLY A 104 -29.12 -11.84 -5.63
C GLY A 104 -29.15 -12.16 -4.13
N ALA A 105 -27.99 -12.50 -3.55
CA ALA A 105 -27.86 -12.76 -2.12
C ALA A 105 -28.27 -11.54 -1.27
N GLN A 106 -27.85 -10.33 -1.68
CA GLN A 106 -28.26 -9.08 -1.03
C GLN A 106 -29.78 -8.88 -1.07
N ALA A 107 -30.43 -9.17 -2.21
CA ALA A 107 -31.88 -9.04 -2.35
C ALA A 107 -32.63 -10.01 -1.44
N GLU A 108 -32.19 -11.28 -1.37
CA GLU A 108 -32.78 -12.30 -0.50
C GLU A 108 -32.62 -11.94 0.98
N LEU A 109 -31.41 -11.56 1.41
CA LEU A 109 -31.14 -11.14 2.80
C LEU A 109 -31.94 -9.89 3.18
N ASN A 110 -32.17 -8.96 2.25
CA ASN A 110 -33.04 -7.80 2.48
C ASN A 110 -34.50 -8.18 2.68
N VAL A 111 -34.98 -9.27 2.07
CA VAL A 111 -36.34 -9.78 2.32
C VAL A 111 -36.42 -10.39 3.71
N ILE A 112 -35.44 -11.22 4.09
CA ILE A 112 -35.37 -11.85 5.42
C ILE A 112 -35.31 -10.80 6.53
N ALA A 113 -34.42 -9.80 6.39
CA ALA A 113 -34.30 -8.70 7.35
C ALA A 113 -35.62 -7.94 7.53
N ARG A 114 -36.30 -7.60 6.42
CA ARG A 114 -37.61 -6.94 6.47
C ARG A 114 -38.70 -7.80 7.08
N GLN A 115 -38.66 -9.11 6.89
CA GLN A 115 -39.60 -10.03 7.53
C GLN A 115 -39.36 -10.09 9.04
N GLN A 116 -38.10 -10.16 9.49
CA GLN A 116 -37.76 -10.13 10.92
C GLN A 116 -38.14 -8.81 11.59
N ASP A 117 -37.89 -7.67 10.93
CA ASP A 117 -38.26 -6.35 11.46
C ASP A 117 -39.78 -6.21 11.67
N ARG A 118 -40.63 -6.92 10.90
CA ARG A 118 -42.09 -6.92 11.13
C ARG A 118 -42.48 -7.55 12.47
N PHE A 119 -41.70 -8.50 12.97
CA PHE A 119 -41.94 -9.15 14.27
C PHE A 119 -41.38 -8.35 15.45
N GLN A 120 -40.61 -7.28 15.20
CA GLN A 120 -40.01 -6.43 16.24
C GLN A 120 -40.26 -4.94 15.94
N PRO A 121 -41.41 -4.39 16.38
CA PRO A 121 -41.75 -2.99 16.17
C PRO A 121 -40.65 -2.03 16.69
N GLY A 122 -40.22 -1.08 15.85
CA GLY A 122 -39.17 -0.11 16.17
C GLY A 122 -37.74 -0.53 15.78
N ARG A 123 -37.53 -1.78 15.35
CA ARG A 123 -36.26 -2.24 14.81
C ARG A 123 -36.20 -2.04 13.29
N ARG A 124 -35.05 -1.58 12.78
CA ARG A 124 -34.74 -1.55 11.36
C ARG A 124 -33.36 -2.17 11.13
N THR A 125 -33.34 -3.32 10.47
CA THR A 125 -32.12 -4.08 10.21
C THR A 125 -31.65 -3.82 8.79
N THR A 126 -30.39 -3.39 8.64
CA THR A 126 -29.72 -3.29 7.33
C THR A 126 -28.61 -4.33 7.27
N LEU A 127 -28.67 -5.24 6.31
CA LEU A 127 -27.62 -6.21 6.04
C LEU A 127 -26.83 -5.75 4.81
N LEU A 128 -25.51 -5.82 4.86
CA LEU A 128 -24.64 -5.51 3.74
C LEU A 128 -23.86 -6.76 3.34
N VAL A 129 -24.00 -7.17 2.09
CA VAL A 129 -23.25 -8.27 1.48
C VAL A 129 -22.02 -7.69 0.78
N THR A 130 -20.84 -7.97 1.32
CA THR A 130 -19.56 -7.59 0.73
C THR A 130 -18.91 -8.78 0.03
N ASN A 131 -17.81 -8.55 -0.68
CA ASN A 131 -16.91 -9.60 -1.17
C ASN A 131 -16.00 -10.19 -0.07
N GLY A 132 -16.19 -9.81 1.19
CA GLY A 132 -15.30 -10.20 2.29
C GLY A 132 -13.99 -9.40 2.36
N SER A 133 -13.82 -8.37 1.54
CA SER A 133 -12.70 -7.42 1.66
C SER A 133 -13.01 -6.37 2.72
N MET A 134 -12.01 -6.09 3.57
CA MET A 134 -12.03 -4.97 4.53
C MET A 134 -12.37 -3.62 3.87
N MET A 135 -12.05 -3.44 2.58
CA MET A 135 -12.30 -2.19 1.86
C MET A 135 -13.78 -1.96 1.52
N GLU A 136 -14.59 -3.01 1.45
CA GLU A 136 -16.04 -2.90 1.23
C GLU A 136 -16.82 -2.66 2.54
N GLU A 137 -16.16 -2.77 3.70
CA GLU A 137 -16.80 -2.53 5.00
C GLU A 137 -17.03 -1.03 5.23
N PRO A 138 -18.27 -0.55 5.40
CA PRO A 138 -18.58 0.89 5.43
C PRO A 138 -17.89 1.65 6.57
N SER A 139 -17.78 1.01 7.73
CA SER A 139 -17.11 1.51 8.94
C SER A 139 -15.64 1.85 8.67
N LEU A 140 -14.95 0.98 7.93
CA LEU A 140 -13.53 1.10 7.62
C LEU A 140 -13.27 1.85 6.31
N ARG A 141 -14.23 1.85 5.38
CA ARG A 141 -14.05 2.40 4.03
C ARG A 141 -13.76 3.89 4.06
N ALA A 142 -14.51 4.68 4.82
CA ALA A 142 -14.29 6.13 4.89
C ALA A 142 -12.89 6.46 5.46
N GLN A 143 -12.51 5.78 6.54
CA GLN A 143 -11.19 5.95 7.17
C GLN A 143 -10.07 5.49 6.23
N SER A 144 -10.25 4.36 5.55
CA SER A 144 -9.28 3.82 4.60
C SER A 144 -9.09 4.74 3.40
N ILE A 145 -10.18 5.28 2.82
CA ILE A 145 -10.11 6.25 1.71
C ILE A 145 -9.37 7.51 2.16
N LEU A 146 -9.70 8.05 3.33
CA LEU A 146 -9.03 9.24 3.87
C LEU A 146 -7.53 8.97 4.08
N ALA A 147 -7.18 7.83 4.68
CA ALA A 147 -5.79 7.45 4.88
C ALA A 147 -5.04 7.34 3.55
N VAL A 148 -5.62 6.65 2.55
CA VAL A 148 -5.03 6.53 1.20
C VAL A 148 -4.85 7.90 0.56
N LEU A 149 -5.83 8.80 0.66
CA LEU A 149 -5.73 10.16 0.12
C LEU A 149 -4.62 10.96 0.80
N LEU A 150 -4.49 10.86 2.12
CA LEU A 150 -3.41 11.52 2.87
C LEU A 150 -2.04 10.99 2.45
N TRP A 151 -1.87 9.68 2.34
CA TRP A 151 -0.63 9.06 1.87
C TRP A 151 -0.31 9.47 0.43
N MET A 152 -1.29 9.46 -0.47
CA MET A 152 -1.11 9.92 -1.86
C MET A 152 -0.74 11.39 -1.93
N GLY A 153 -1.39 12.24 -1.13
CA GLY A 153 -1.07 13.67 -1.03
C GLY A 153 0.36 13.90 -0.55
N ALA A 154 0.77 13.24 0.54
CA ALA A 154 2.12 13.31 1.06
C ALA A 154 3.16 12.83 0.03
N LEU A 155 2.92 11.70 -0.62
CA LEU A 155 3.81 11.16 -1.67
C LEU A 155 3.93 12.13 -2.86
N THR A 156 2.83 12.74 -3.27
CA THR A 156 2.81 13.73 -4.36
C THR A 156 3.62 14.96 -3.99
N LEU A 157 3.49 15.46 -2.75
CA LEU A 157 4.25 16.61 -2.27
C LEU A 157 5.74 16.30 -2.19
N LEU A 158 6.12 15.12 -1.65
CA LEU A 158 7.50 14.65 -1.61
C LEU A 158 8.10 14.57 -3.02
N MET A 159 7.33 14.06 -3.98
CA MET A 159 7.76 13.98 -5.37
C MET A 159 7.97 15.38 -5.96
N LEU A 160 7.09 16.34 -5.70
CA LEU A 160 7.27 17.74 -6.14
C LEU A 160 8.55 18.35 -5.57
N ILE A 161 8.80 18.14 -4.28
CA ILE A 161 10.03 18.61 -3.61
C ILE A 161 11.26 17.98 -4.28
N ALA A 162 11.23 16.68 -4.55
CA ALA A 162 12.31 15.99 -5.25
C ALA A 162 12.54 16.58 -6.65
N CYS A 163 11.48 16.87 -7.41
CA CYS A 163 11.57 17.49 -8.73
C CYS A 163 12.18 18.89 -8.67
N ALA A 164 11.77 19.71 -7.70
CA ALA A 164 12.31 21.05 -7.50
C ALA A 164 13.82 21.00 -7.17
N ASN A 165 14.23 20.05 -6.32
CA ASN A 165 15.63 19.83 -5.96
C ASN A 165 16.47 19.39 -7.17
N VAL A 166 15.97 18.43 -7.95
CA VAL A 166 16.65 17.97 -9.17
C VAL A 166 16.79 19.11 -10.18
N THR A 167 15.73 19.89 -10.40
CA THR A 167 15.76 21.05 -11.31
C THR A 167 16.83 22.05 -10.87
N THR A 168 16.86 22.40 -9.58
CA THR A 168 17.84 23.34 -9.00
C THR A 168 19.28 22.81 -9.16
N LEU A 169 19.48 21.52 -8.93
CA LEU A 169 20.79 20.87 -9.08
C LEU A 169 21.25 20.85 -10.55
N LEU A 170 20.35 20.56 -11.49
CA LEU A 170 20.64 20.60 -12.92
C LEU A 170 20.98 22.02 -13.39
N LEU A 171 20.26 23.03 -12.89
CA LEU A 171 20.52 24.45 -13.19
C LEU A 171 21.90 24.89 -12.67
N SER A 172 22.25 24.51 -11.43
CA SER A 172 23.56 24.78 -10.83
C SER A 172 24.71 24.09 -11.59
N ARG A 173 24.53 22.83 -12.00
CA ARG A 173 25.51 22.09 -12.84
C ARG A 173 25.66 22.71 -14.21
N ALA A 174 24.58 23.17 -14.83
CA ALA A 174 24.64 23.85 -16.13
C ALA A 174 25.41 25.17 -16.04
N ALA A 175 25.22 25.95 -14.98
CA ALA A 175 25.92 27.20 -14.75
C ALA A 175 27.44 27.00 -14.55
N THR A 176 27.83 26.00 -13.75
CA THR A 176 29.25 25.71 -13.45
C THR A 176 30.00 25.07 -14.63
N ARG A 177 29.35 24.17 -15.38
CA ARG A 177 29.97 23.50 -16.55
C ARG A 177 30.01 24.36 -17.82
N ARG A 178 29.38 25.54 -17.82
CA ARG A 178 29.30 26.43 -19.00
C ARG A 178 30.66 26.87 -19.53
N ARG A 179 31.59 27.23 -18.64
CA ARG A 179 32.97 27.59 -19.00
C ARG A 179 33.75 26.41 -19.57
N GLU A 180 33.59 25.24 -18.97
CA GLU A 180 34.30 24.03 -19.38
C GLU A 180 33.83 23.52 -20.75
N VAL A 181 32.51 23.58 -21.00
CA VAL A 181 31.91 23.24 -22.30
C VAL A 181 32.35 24.23 -23.38
N ALA A 182 32.39 25.54 -23.08
CA ALA A 182 32.86 26.55 -24.03
C ALA A 182 34.34 26.33 -24.44
N ILE A 183 35.22 26.02 -23.48
CA ILE A 183 36.64 25.73 -23.73
C ILE A 183 36.82 24.44 -24.54
N ARG A 184 36.05 23.39 -24.25
CA ARG A 184 36.15 22.13 -25.01
C ARG A 184 35.59 22.26 -26.44
N LEU A 185 34.55 23.06 -26.62
CA LEU A 185 34.01 23.38 -27.95
C LEU A 185 34.99 24.20 -28.78
N SER A 186 35.71 25.17 -28.19
CA SER A 186 36.74 25.92 -28.91
C SER A 186 37.96 25.08 -29.28
N LEU A 187 38.23 23.99 -28.54
CA LEU A 187 39.24 22.98 -28.88
C LEU A 187 38.74 21.91 -29.89
N GLY A 188 37.53 22.05 -30.43
CA GLY A 188 36.98 21.16 -31.47
C GLY A 188 36.34 19.87 -30.93
N ALA A 189 36.06 19.76 -29.64
CA ALA A 189 35.39 18.58 -29.09
C ALA A 189 33.95 18.45 -29.63
N SER A 190 33.57 17.24 -30.06
CA SER A 190 32.22 17.01 -30.59
C SER A 190 31.15 17.11 -29.49
N ARG A 191 30.07 17.82 -29.79
CA ARG A 191 28.88 17.97 -28.91
C ARG A 191 28.32 16.62 -28.44
N THR A 192 28.44 15.60 -29.27
CA THR A 192 28.03 14.21 -28.98
C THR A 192 28.85 13.55 -27.88
N ARG A 193 30.16 13.83 -27.78
CA ARG A 193 31.03 13.28 -26.72
C ARG A 193 30.67 13.86 -25.35
N LEU A 194 30.33 15.16 -25.30
CA LEU A 194 29.88 15.85 -24.10
C LEU A 194 28.49 15.35 -23.65
N LEU A 195 27.54 15.22 -24.58
CA LEU A 195 26.23 14.66 -24.31
C LEU A 195 26.31 13.21 -23.78
N ARG A 196 27.12 12.36 -24.39
CA ARG A 196 27.30 10.96 -23.95
C ARG A 196 27.83 10.89 -22.52
N MET A 197 28.83 11.72 -22.17
CA MET A 197 29.39 11.76 -20.81
C MET A 197 28.34 12.14 -19.76
N LEU A 198 27.55 13.18 -20.03
CA LEU A 198 26.48 13.64 -19.14
C LEU A 198 25.38 12.58 -18.98
N LEU A 199 25.00 11.94 -20.08
CA LEU A 199 24.01 10.86 -20.05
C LEU A 199 24.54 9.65 -19.26
N THR A 200 25.81 9.27 -19.42
CA THR A 200 26.39 8.17 -18.63
C THR A 200 26.47 8.50 -17.14
N GLU A 201 26.81 9.73 -16.77
CA GLU A 201 26.87 10.18 -15.37
C GLU A 201 25.47 10.09 -14.72
N SER A 202 24.44 10.60 -15.42
CA SER A 202 23.04 10.51 -14.96
C SER A 202 22.52 9.07 -14.93
N LEU A 203 22.87 8.24 -15.92
CA LEU A 203 22.42 6.85 -15.98
C LEU A 203 23.01 6.01 -14.85
N ILE A 204 24.29 6.22 -14.50
CA ILE A 204 24.92 5.55 -13.36
C ILE A 204 24.25 5.96 -12.05
N LEU A 205 23.98 7.26 -11.85
CA LEU A 205 23.27 7.75 -10.67
C LEU A 205 21.83 7.20 -10.58
N ALA A 206 21.12 7.15 -11.71
CA ALA A 206 19.77 6.60 -11.76
C ALA A 206 19.76 5.09 -11.46
N ALA A 207 20.73 4.34 -12.00
CA ALA A 207 20.85 2.91 -11.77
C ALA A 207 21.19 2.59 -10.30
N THR A 208 22.12 3.33 -9.67
CA THR A 208 22.45 3.13 -8.26
C THR A 208 21.29 3.52 -7.34
N ALA A 209 20.61 4.63 -7.62
CA ALA A 209 19.42 5.04 -6.88
C ALA A 209 18.27 4.01 -7.03
N GLY A 210 18.07 3.47 -8.23
CA GLY A 210 17.08 2.43 -8.52
C GLY A 210 17.38 1.12 -7.81
N ALA A 211 18.64 0.66 -7.81
CA ALA A 211 19.03 -0.54 -7.09
C ALA A 211 18.85 -0.37 -5.57
N LEU A 212 19.24 0.79 -5.03
CA LEU A 212 19.08 1.09 -3.61
C LEU A 212 17.60 1.20 -3.21
N SER A 213 16.75 1.80 -4.04
CA SER A 213 15.32 1.92 -3.75
C SER A 213 14.62 0.55 -3.74
N VAL A 214 14.97 -0.34 -4.66
CA VAL A 214 14.48 -1.73 -4.66
C VAL A 214 14.92 -2.44 -3.39
N TYR A 215 16.20 -2.37 -3.02
CA TYR A 215 16.70 -2.97 -1.78
C TYR A 215 15.93 -2.46 -0.55
N LEU A 216 15.76 -1.15 -0.42
CA LEU A 216 15.03 -0.54 0.70
C LEU A 216 13.55 -0.94 0.72
N ALA A 217 12.91 -1.08 -0.44
CA ALA A 217 11.51 -1.51 -0.54
C ALA A 217 11.27 -2.92 0.02
N TYR A 218 12.28 -3.81 -0.03
CA TYR A 218 12.20 -5.14 0.58
C TYR A 218 12.68 -5.15 2.04
N ALA A 219 13.71 -4.37 2.38
CA ALA A 219 14.33 -4.42 3.71
C ALA A 219 13.55 -3.63 4.77
N VAL A 220 13.03 -2.45 4.42
CA VAL A 220 12.42 -1.53 5.39
C VAL A 220 11.10 -2.05 5.95
N PRO A 221 10.14 -2.56 5.14
CA PRO A 221 8.87 -3.06 5.68
C PRO A 221 9.07 -4.20 6.69
N GLU A 222 9.98 -5.12 6.41
CA GLU A 222 10.32 -6.23 7.30
C GLU A 222 10.96 -5.72 8.61
N LEU A 223 11.86 -4.74 8.53
CA LEU A 223 12.47 -4.13 9.72
C LEU A 223 11.42 -3.41 10.58
N VAL A 224 10.54 -2.63 9.96
CA VAL A 224 9.46 -1.91 10.64
C VAL A 224 8.49 -2.88 11.31
N ASN A 225 8.13 -3.97 10.62
CA ASN A 225 7.27 -5.03 11.17
C ASN A 225 7.87 -5.64 12.44
N ARG A 226 9.18 -5.92 12.44
CA ARG A 226 9.88 -6.46 13.63
C ARG A 226 9.99 -5.48 14.78
N MET A 227 10.09 -4.18 14.50
CA MET A 227 10.27 -3.15 15.54
C MET A 227 8.96 -2.64 16.14
N MET A 228 7.90 -2.53 15.35
CA MET A 228 6.63 -1.93 15.78
C MET A 228 5.63 -2.93 16.35
N LEU A 229 5.69 -4.20 15.94
CA LEU A 229 4.66 -5.17 16.26
C LEU A 229 5.22 -6.27 17.17
N ALA A 230 4.61 -6.41 18.36
CA ALA A 230 4.93 -7.48 19.31
C ALA A 230 4.64 -8.89 18.73
N GLU A 231 3.78 -8.96 17.71
CA GLU A 231 3.47 -10.15 16.92
C GLU A 231 3.58 -9.76 15.43
N PRO A 232 4.47 -10.38 14.64
CA PRO A 232 4.63 -10.02 13.23
C PRO A 232 3.31 -10.29 12.49
N VAL A 233 2.75 -9.24 11.88
CA VAL A 233 1.48 -9.37 11.16
C VAL A 233 1.74 -10.12 9.85
N SER A 234 0.95 -11.16 9.58
CA SER A 234 1.05 -12.01 8.39
C SER A 234 0.46 -11.36 7.12
N PHE A 235 0.50 -10.03 7.01
CA PHE A 235 0.19 -9.39 5.74
C PHE A 235 1.39 -9.56 4.80
N PRO A 236 1.18 -10.09 3.59
CA PRO A 236 2.23 -10.13 2.59
C PRO A 236 2.56 -8.68 2.19
N MET A 237 3.59 -8.09 2.80
CA MET A 237 4.18 -6.81 2.39
C MET A 237 5.10 -7.01 1.17
N THR A 238 4.67 -7.85 0.23
CA THR A 238 5.43 -8.09 -1.00
C THR A 238 5.26 -6.86 -1.89
N PRO A 239 6.34 -6.19 -2.28
CA PRO A 239 6.26 -5.07 -3.21
C PRO A 239 5.58 -5.48 -4.53
N ASP A 240 4.57 -4.73 -4.96
CA ASP A 240 3.86 -5.00 -6.21
C ASP A 240 4.61 -4.38 -7.39
N LEU A 241 4.90 -5.19 -8.41
CA LEU A 241 5.56 -4.76 -9.64
C LEU A 241 4.78 -3.66 -10.37
N ARG A 242 3.45 -3.67 -10.28
CA ARG A 242 2.58 -2.64 -10.89
C ARG A 242 2.81 -1.27 -10.25
N VAL A 243 2.97 -1.23 -8.93
CA VAL A 243 3.27 0.00 -8.18
C VAL A 243 4.67 0.49 -8.54
N PHE A 244 5.64 -0.42 -8.65
CA PHE A 244 6.98 -0.07 -9.12
C PHE A 244 6.98 0.51 -10.54
N ALA A 245 6.28 -0.14 -11.48
CA ALA A 245 6.17 0.34 -12.85
C ALA A 245 5.49 1.72 -12.92
N TYR A 246 4.44 1.92 -12.14
CA TYR A 246 3.77 3.22 -12.02
C TYR A 246 4.72 4.31 -11.49
N LEU A 247 5.43 4.05 -10.39
CA LEU A 247 6.39 5.00 -9.80
C LEU A 247 7.58 5.27 -10.72
N ALA A 248 8.07 4.26 -11.44
CA ALA A 248 9.12 4.41 -12.45
C ALA A 248 8.66 5.30 -13.61
N GLY A 249 7.44 5.11 -14.11
CA GLY A 249 6.86 5.97 -15.15
C GLY A 249 6.67 7.41 -14.66
N LEU A 250 6.15 7.56 -13.44
CA LEU A 250 5.90 8.86 -12.83
C LEU A 250 7.20 9.66 -12.59
N THR A 251 8.25 9.00 -12.08
CA THR A 251 9.58 9.62 -11.89
C THR A 251 10.26 9.93 -13.21
N PHE A 252 10.10 9.10 -14.24
CA PHE A 252 10.61 9.38 -15.58
C PHE A 252 9.99 10.65 -16.17
N VAL A 253 8.66 10.78 -16.11
CA VAL A 253 7.93 11.96 -16.56
C VAL A 253 8.36 13.21 -15.77
N ALA A 254 8.48 13.10 -14.46
CA ALA A 254 9.01 14.18 -13.62
C ALA A 254 10.43 14.61 -13.99
N GLY A 255 11.32 13.66 -14.22
CA GLY A 255 12.69 13.92 -14.66
C GLY A 255 12.73 14.65 -16.01
N LEU A 256 11.84 14.29 -16.93
CA LEU A 256 11.70 14.97 -18.22
C LEU A 256 11.26 16.43 -18.03
N PHE A 257 10.25 16.69 -17.21
CA PHE A 257 9.80 18.05 -16.90
C PHE A 257 10.87 18.88 -16.18
N ALA A 258 11.54 18.30 -15.18
CA ALA A 258 12.65 18.94 -14.46
C ALA A 258 13.83 19.27 -15.37
N GLY A 259 14.11 18.44 -16.38
CA GLY A 259 15.15 18.65 -17.38
C GLY A 259 14.79 19.68 -18.47
N LEU A 260 13.51 19.85 -18.77
CA LEU A 260 13.05 20.82 -19.77
C LEU A 260 13.23 22.28 -19.32
N ALA A 261 13.07 22.57 -18.03
CA ALA A 261 13.25 23.92 -17.48
C ALA A 261 14.65 24.53 -17.79
N PRO A 262 15.78 23.88 -17.45
CA PRO A 262 17.11 24.41 -17.77
C PRO A 262 17.41 24.42 -19.29
N ALA A 263 16.82 23.50 -20.06
CA ALA A 263 16.96 23.51 -21.53
C ALA A 263 16.36 24.80 -22.12
N MET A 264 15.15 25.18 -21.71
CA MET A 264 14.50 26.42 -22.15
C MET A 264 15.26 27.68 -21.72
N GLU A 265 15.84 27.68 -20.52
CA GLU A 265 16.62 28.82 -20.02
C GLU A 265 17.95 28.98 -20.78
N SER A 266 18.60 27.86 -21.14
CA SER A 266 19.81 27.89 -21.98
C SER A 266 19.56 28.46 -23.39
N LEU A 267 18.40 28.15 -23.99
CA LEU A 267 17.99 28.65 -25.30
C LEU A 267 17.76 30.18 -25.30
N LYS A 268 17.18 30.74 -24.23
CA LYS A 268 16.99 32.19 -24.09
C LYS A 268 18.31 32.95 -23.98
N LEU A 269 19.29 32.36 -23.30
CA LEU A 269 20.62 32.95 -23.13
C LEU A 269 21.48 32.89 -24.41
N ASP A 270 21.33 31.84 -25.23
CA ASP A 270 22.04 31.74 -26.51
C ASP A 270 21.52 32.75 -27.53
N LEU A 271 20.20 33.00 -27.58
CA LEU A 271 19.59 34.02 -28.44
C LEU A 271 20.08 35.44 -28.12
N THR A 272 20.15 35.78 -26.82
CA THR A 272 20.62 37.09 -26.38
C THR A 272 22.13 37.27 -26.56
N ALA A 273 22.94 36.21 -26.37
CA ALA A 273 24.37 36.24 -26.67
C ALA A 273 24.66 36.33 -28.19
N SER A 274 23.89 35.61 -29.01
CA SER A 274 24.01 35.62 -30.46
C SER A 274 23.60 36.97 -31.07
N LEU A 275 22.55 37.62 -30.55
CA LEU A 275 22.14 38.97 -30.97
C LEU A 275 23.18 40.05 -30.64
N LYS A 276 23.80 40.01 -29.44
CA LYS A 276 24.90 40.94 -29.10
C LYS A 276 26.18 40.68 -29.90
N GLY A 277 26.46 39.42 -30.23
CA GLY A 277 27.56 39.06 -31.13
C GLY A 277 27.38 39.65 -32.53
N LEU A 278 26.15 39.64 -33.05
CA LEU A 278 25.81 40.20 -34.35
C LEU A 278 25.97 41.73 -34.41
N GLU A 279 25.61 42.45 -33.34
CA GLU A 279 25.84 43.91 -33.22
C GLU A 279 27.35 44.26 -33.24
N SER A 280 28.18 43.47 -32.56
CA SER A 280 29.63 43.68 -32.56
C SER A 280 30.28 43.43 -33.93
N TRP A 281 29.72 42.54 -34.73
CA TRP A 281 30.19 42.24 -36.09
C TRP A 281 29.77 43.32 -37.10
N LEU A 282 28.54 43.84 -37.00
CA LEU A 282 28.06 44.96 -37.83
C LEU A 282 28.76 46.30 -37.48
N GLY A 283 29.13 46.51 -36.21
CA GLY A 283 29.93 47.66 -35.79
C GLY A 283 31.38 47.64 -36.29
N SER A 284 31.97 46.45 -36.48
CA SER A 284 33.32 46.30 -37.03
C SER A 284 33.39 46.51 -38.55
N ALA A 285 32.31 46.26 -39.29
CA ALA A 285 32.29 46.40 -40.75
C ALA A 285 32.16 47.86 -41.23
N THR A 286 31.61 48.73 -40.39
CA THR A 286 31.39 50.16 -40.72
C THR A 286 32.59 51.06 -40.42
N GLY A 287 33.56 50.60 -39.61
CA GLY A 287 34.76 51.37 -39.24
C GLY A 287 35.89 51.39 -40.29
N LYS A 288 35.84 50.55 -41.33
CA LYS A 288 36.94 50.38 -42.29
C LYS A 288 36.86 51.24 -43.57
N TRP A 289 35.78 51.99 -43.78
CA TRP A 289 35.58 52.79 -45.00
C TRP A 289 35.87 54.29 -44.84
N ARG A 290 36.44 54.72 -43.71
CA ARG A 290 36.65 56.15 -43.39
C ARG A 290 38.11 56.60 -43.27
N ALA A 291 39.06 55.78 -43.71
CA ALA A 291 40.50 56.05 -43.62
C ALA A 291 41.24 56.02 -44.98
N MET A 292 40.55 56.38 -46.06
CA MET A 292 41.17 56.63 -47.38
C MET A 292 40.52 57.88 -48.00
N SER A 293 40.95 59.06 -47.55
CA SER A 293 40.84 60.33 -48.28
C SER A 293 41.87 61.32 -47.74
#